data_AF-A0A521USQ3-F1
#
_entry.id   AF-A0A521USQ3-F1
#
_cell.length_a   1.000
_cell.length_b   1.000
_cell.length_c   1.000
_cell.angle_alpha   90.00
_cell.angle_beta   90.00
_cell.angle_gamma   90.00
#
_symmetry.space_group_name_H-M   'P 1'
#
loop_
_entity.id
_entity.type
_entity.pdbx_description
1 polymer ?
#
loop_
_entity_poly.entity_id
_entity_poly.type
_entity_poly.pdbx_seq_one_letter_code
_entity_poly.pdbx_strand_id
1 'polypeptide(L)'
;MIVTRQDQTVVETEHALLIACGRFAEQVGLLAALEQVPFKMKTIDRSPEEKTAELLAHILAGGMHVNELAKSAHPLVKDQAVAEAWGQKTFASVSGVSDLLRSVSQDTVEALTAQLRQVLAPHRRRILRDLSPSFLVVDLDLTGLVVSDQATTYEGADFGYMGELDGVGRGYQFARAQLVGQTDAFVLGGFLHPGRTVETHCLRELVALIETEVGRPRRRVELVESRLIDLEQKLAEVETALTRREAGGAFLRRRVRRLERERERLQTQLECLRTRRDELTAENDANPNPRRIILRLDGGFGDAAKLAWLYEQGYDFVVRAHNHRVSERLRCEVGLSWQKVSKNGFMAESQQTSLGDCPYPMRLFLCKQWWGDKRPERWSALIVTPTLKSAQWPTRRVGVFYDGRQVIEAGIKEGKGIFASRHLPTRHHAGIAFYEELVLLAQNLVRWFRRQFLGNTVLAAASVKELVRIGANSRAQVLHRGEALSLTFAVDSPWHGITLSLKTQFSYQLWLPMLDDLVSIRT
;
A
#
# COMPACT_ATOMS: atom_id res chain seq x y z
N MET A 1 -58.61 13.45 -21.13
CA MET A 1 -57.15 13.19 -20.97
C MET A 1 -56.79 13.45 -19.52
N ILE A 2 -56.74 12.39 -18.72
CA ILE A 2 -56.20 12.46 -17.35
C ILE A 2 -54.70 12.29 -17.52
N VAL A 3 -53.94 13.37 -17.41
CA VAL A 3 -52.48 13.31 -17.26
C VAL A 3 -52.25 12.75 -15.88
N THR A 4 -51.89 11.47 -15.80
CA THR A 4 -51.42 10.82 -14.58
C THR A 4 -50.25 11.65 -14.04
N ARG A 5 -50.42 12.26 -12.86
CA ARG A 5 -49.31 12.78 -12.06
C ARG A 5 -48.30 11.63 -11.93
N GLN A 6 -47.16 11.74 -12.59
CA GLN A 6 -46.01 10.89 -12.26
C GLN A 6 -45.72 11.14 -10.78
N ASP A 7 -45.80 10.09 -9.97
CA ASP A 7 -45.47 10.14 -8.55
C ASP A 7 -44.03 10.67 -8.42
N GLN A 8 -43.91 11.91 -7.94
CA GLN A 8 -42.62 12.54 -7.67
C GLN A 8 -42.46 12.54 -6.15
N THR A 9 -41.48 11.79 -5.66
CA THR A 9 -41.10 11.83 -4.25
C THR A 9 -39.82 12.65 -4.12
N VAL A 10 -39.84 13.58 -3.15
CA VAL A 10 -38.69 14.39 -2.78
C VAL A 10 -38.28 13.99 -1.38
N VAL A 11 -37.02 13.61 -1.21
CA VAL A 11 -36.43 13.24 0.07
C VAL A 11 -35.26 14.17 0.35
N GLU A 12 -35.17 14.68 1.57
CA GLU A 12 -34.04 15.49 2.01
C GLU A 12 -32.96 14.62 2.64
N THR A 13 -31.70 15.00 2.45
CA THR A 13 -30.53 14.36 3.05
C THR A 13 -29.57 15.41 3.58
N GLU A 14 -28.84 15.07 4.63
CA GLU A 14 -27.75 15.87 5.18
C GLU A 14 -26.38 15.44 4.60
N HIS A 15 -26.36 14.36 3.80
CA HIS A 15 -25.13 13.69 3.34
C HIS A 15 -25.14 13.39 1.84
N ALA A 16 -25.25 14.44 1.03
CA ALA A 16 -25.42 14.39 -0.41
C ALA A 16 -24.54 13.36 -1.14
N LEU A 17 -23.21 13.45 -1.05
CA LEU A 17 -22.36 12.51 -1.80
C LEU A 17 -22.41 11.08 -1.26
N LEU A 18 -22.83 10.83 -0.02
CA LEU A 18 -22.95 9.45 0.46
C LEU A 18 -24.06 8.69 -0.27
N ILE A 19 -25.10 9.38 -0.75
CA ILE A 19 -26.13 8.78 -1.61
C ILE A 19 -25.53 8.35 -2.94
N ALA A 20 -24.79 9.26 -3.61
CA ALA A 20 -24.15 8.95 -4.87
C ALA A 20 -23.07 7.84 -4.72
N CYS A 21 -22.31 7.86 -3.63
CA CYS A 21 -21.35 6.83 -3.28
C CYS A 21 -22.01 5.48 -3.00
N GLY A 22 -23.14 5.43 -2.29
CA GLY A 22 -23.89 4.19 -2.03
C GLY A 22 -24.38 3.55 -3.32
N ARG A 23 -24.94 4.34 -4.23
CA ARG A 23 -25.33 3.87 -5.57
C ARG A 23 -24.14 3.39 -6.39
N PHE A 24 -23.01 4.10 -6.31
CA PHE A 24 -21.80 3.66 -6.97
C PHE A 24 -21.28 2.34 -6.37
N ALA A 25 -21.30 2.18 -5.05
CA ALA A 25 -20.92 0.96 -4.35
C ALA A 25 -21.79 -0.24 -4.77
N GLU A 26 -23.11 -0.05 -4.85
CA GLU A 26 -24.06 -1.03 -5.39
C GLU A 26 -23.67 -1.44 -6.82
N GLN A 27 -23.45 -0.47 -7.71
CA GLN A 27 -23.17 -0.70 -9.12
C GLN A 27 -21.83 -1.39 -9.40
N VAL A 28 -20.81 -1.14 -8.60
CA VAL A 28 -19.52 -1.83 -8.75
C VAL A 28 -19.50 -3.20 -8.06
N GLY A 29 -20.64 -3.64 -7.52
CA GLY A 29 -20.80 -4.92 -6.83
C GLY A 29 -20.19 -4.96 -5.44
N LEU A 30 -19.88 -3.81 -4.83
CA LEU A 30 -19.26 -3.77 -3.50
C LEU A 30 -20.19 -4.34 -2.43
N LEU A 31 -21.48 -3.96 -2.44
CA LEU A 31 -22.44 -4.43 -1.42
C LEU A 31 -22.61 -5.96 -1.48
N ALA A 32 -22.77 -6.51 -2.68
CA ALA A 32 -22.84 -7.96 -2.90
C ALA A 32 -21.55 -8.68 -2.48
N ALA A 33 -20.38 -8.05 -2.66
CA ALA A 33 -19.10 -8.62 -2.22
C ALA A 33 -18.97 -8.66 -0.68
N LEU A 34 -19.53 -7.67 0.03
CA LEU A 34 -19.56 -7.66 1.50
C LEU A 34 -20.42 -8.79 2.07
N GLU A 35 -21.50 -9.18 1.40
CA GLU A 35 -22.34 -10.35 1.77
C GLU A 35 -21.56 -11.67 1.76
N GLN A 36 -20.49 -11.76 0.97
CA GLN A 36 -19.65 -12.97 0.86
C GLN A 36 -18.58 -13.05 1.97
N VAL A 37 -18.46 -12.04 2.82
CA VAL A 37 -17.46 -12.01 3.90
C VAL A 37 -17.99 -12.78 5.12
N PRO A 38 -17.28 -13.81 5.60
CA PRO A 38 -17.74 -14.60 6.74
C PRO A 38 -17.51 -13.86 8.06
N PHE A 39 -18.55 -13.79 8.89
CA PHE A 39 -18.49 -13.24 10.24
C PHE A 39 -18.95 -14.25 11.28
N LYS A 40 -18.23 -14.33 12.40
CA LYS A 40 -18.65 -15.10 13.60
C LYS A 40 -19.59 -14.27 14.47
N MET A 41 -20.63 -13.69 13.86
CA MET A 41 -21.60 -12.82 14.51
C MET A 41 -23.01 -13.21 14.08
N LYS A 42 -23.95 -13.31 15.04
CA LYS A 42 -25.36 -13.53 14.72
C LYS A 42 -26.02 -12.24 14.22
N THR A 43 -26.88 -12.37 13.23
CA THR A 43 -27.80 -11.30 12.82
C THR A 43 -28.90 -11.17 13.89
N ILE A 44 -29.05 -9.97 14.45
CA ILE A 44 -30.14 -9.61 15.36
C ILE A 44 -31.06 -8.67 14.59
N ASP A 45 -30.76 -7.36 14.61
CA ASP A 45 -31.50 -6.36 13.84
C ASP A 45 -30.86 -6.06 12.49
N ARG A 46 -29.52 -6.13 12.45
CA ARG A 46 -28.68 -5.83 11.29
C ARG A 46 -27.65 -6.92 11.11
N SER A 47 -27.43 -7.31 9.85
CA SER A 47 -26.42 -8.30 9.50
C SER A 47 -25.00 -7.73 9.62
N PRO A 48 -23.97 -8.58 9.72
CA PRO A 48 -22.59 -8.13 9.77
C PRO A 48 -22.14 -7.33 8.54
N GLU A 49 -22.60 -7.72 7.35
CA GLU A 49 -22.31 -7.02 6.10
C GLU A 49 -23.00 -5.65 6.01
N GLU A 50 -24.23 -5.50 6.50
CA GLU A 50 -24.91 -4.19 6.63
C GLU A 50 -24.09 -3.25 7.52
N LYS A 51 -23.62 -3.74 8.67
CA LYS A 51 -22.76 -2.97 9.60
C LYS A 51 -21.41 -2.61 8.98
N THR A 52 -20.88 -3.46 8.10
CA THR A 52 -19.64 -3.20 7.37
C THR A 52 -19.83 -2.08 6.36
N ALA A 53 -20.93 -2.12 5.60
CA ALA A 53 -21.30 -1.06 4.67
C ALA A 53 -21.55 0.28 5.38
N GLU A 54 -22.19 0.28 6.55
CA GLU A 54 -22.35 1.47 7.38
C GLU A 54 -21.01 2.03 7.87
N LEU A 55 -20.11 1.17 8.35
CA LEU A 55 -18.78 1.59 8.78
C LEU A 55 -17.99 2.20 7.62
N LEU A 56 -18.12 1.66 6.41
CA LEU A 56 -17.54 2.26 5.21
C LEU A 56 -18.17 3.61 4.88
N ALA A 57 -19.50 3.74 4.92
CA ALA A 57 -20.19 5.01 4.70
C ALA A 57 -19.74 6.08 5.72
N HIS A 58 -19.52 5.68 6.97
CA HIS A 58 -18.97 6.53 8.02
C HIS A 58 -17.54 7.01 7.71
N ILE A 59 -16.67 6.11 7.24
CA ILE A 59 -15.32 6.46 6.79
C ILE A 59 -15.38 7.44 5.60
N LEU A 60 -16.28 7.20 4.64
CA LEU A 60 -16.49 8.07 3.48
C LEU A 60 -17.13 9.42 3.81
N ALA A 61 -17.78 9.54 4.97
CA ALA A 61 -18.22 10.81 5.55
C ALA A 61 -17.07 11.58 6.24
N GLY A 62 -15.91 10.94 6.41
CA GLY A 62 -14.78 11.47 7.16
C GLY A 62 -14.98 11.42 8.68
N GLY A 63 -15.83 10.51 9.16
CA GLY A 63 -16.04 10.28 10.58
C GLY A 63 -14.73 9.87 11.28
N MET A 64 -14.40 10.54 12.38
CA MET A 64 -13.14 10.31 13.09
C MET A 64 -13.27 9.25 14.18
N HIS A 65 -14.49 9.07 14.69
CA HIS A 65 -14.79 8.13 15.76
C HIS A 65 -16.14 7.47 15.50
N VAL A 66 -16.23 6.14 15.69
CA VAL A 66 -17.47 5.37 15.46
C VAL A 66 -18.67 5.92 16.23
N ASN A 67 -18.46 6.60 17.36
CA ASN A 67 -19.57 7.22 18.11
C ASN A 67 -20.23 8.41 17.38
N GLU A 68 -19.55 9.05 16.43
CA GLU A 68 -20.06 10.15 15.62
C GLU A 68 -21.18 9.70 14.68
N LEU A 69 -21.27 8.40 14.36
CA LEU A 69 -22.44 7.81 13.67
C LEU A 69 -23.77 8.29 14.27
N ALA A 70 -23.84 8.36 15.60
CA ALA A 70 -25.04 8.77 16.34
C ALA A 70 -24.92 10.16 17.00
N LYS A 71 -23.71 10.67 17.23
CA LYS A 71 -23.44 11.87 18.06
C LYS A 71 -23.00 13.11 17.28
N SER A 72 -22.83 13.03 15.96
CA SER A 72 -22.51 14.23 15.16
C SER A 72 -23.68 15.22 15.15
N ALA A 73 -23.46 16.44 14.65
CA ALA A 73 -24.52 17.45 14.47
C ALA A 73 -25.63 16.95 13.55
N HIS A 74 -25.25 16.17 12.52
CA HIS A 74 -26.14 15.52 11.57
C HIS A 74 -25.86 14.00 11.59
N PRO A 75 -26.44 13.24 12.53
CA PRO A 75 -26.12 11.83 12.70
C PRO A 75 -26.41 10.99 11.44
N LEU A 76 -25.41 10.28 10.96
CA LEU A 76 -25.53 9.43 9.78
C LEU A 76 -26.61 8.34 9.96
N VAL A 77 -26.75 7.81 11.19
CA VAL A 77 -27.76 6.79 11.51
C VAL A 77 -29.21 7.27 11.38
N LYS A 78 -29.42 8.59 11.27
CA LYS A 78 -30.75 9.20 11.08
C LYS A 78 -31.04 9.52 9.61
N ASP A 79 -30.06 9.40 8.72
CA ASP A 79 -30.24 9.73 7.31
C ASP A 79 -30.76 8.52 6.51
N GLN A 80 -32.08 8.46 6.41
CA GLN A 80 -32.80 7.38 5.74
C GLN A 80 -32.44 7.27 4.26
N ALA A 81 -32.24 8.39 3.57
CA ALA A 81 -31.92 8.42 2.15
C ALA A 81 -30.54 7.79 1.88
N VAL A 82 -29.59 8.01 2.79
CA VAL A 82 -28.27 7.35 2.71
C VAL A 82 -28.40 5.86 3.00
N ALA A 83 -29.13 5.45 4.03
CA ALA A 83 -29.33 4.03 4.33
C ALA A 83 -29.89 3.28 3.11
N GLU A 84 -30.92 3.82 2.47
CA GLU A 84 -31.53 3.24 1.27
C GLU A 84 -30.56 3.19 0.08
N ALA A 85 -29.76 4.23 -0.12
CA ALA A 85 -28.74 4.25 -1.17
C ALA A 85 -27.63 3.22 -0.97
N TRP A 86 -27.42 2.78 0.27
CA TRP A 86 -26.48 1.72 0.66
C TRP A 86 -27.15 0.35 0.80
N GLY A 87 -28.36 0.19 0.27
CA GLY A 87 -29.09 -1.09 0.25
C GLY A 87 -29.72 -1.48 1.59
N GLN A 88 -29.83 -0.55 2.54
CA GLN A 88 -30.28 -0.82 3.90
C GLN A 88 -31.59 -0.13 4.23
N LYS A 89 -32.40 -0.77 5.07
CA LYS A 89 -33.63 -0.15 5.56
C LYS A 89 -33.34 1.00 6.53
N THR A 90 -32.37 0.83 7.43
CA THR A 90 -31.81 1.87 8.30
C THR A 90 -30.38 1.44 8.64
N PHE A 91 -29.53 2.36 9.06
CA PHE A 91 -28.24 1.99 9.63
C PHE A 91 -28.37 1.39 11.03
N ALA A 92 -27.33 0.67 11.45
CA ALA A 92 -27.22 0.04 12.75
C ALA A 92 -26.86 1.07 13.85
N SER A 93 -26.76 0.58 15.08
CA SER A 93 -26.29 1.39 16.20
C SER A 93 -24.77 1.36 16.31
N VAL A 94 -24.22 2.37 16.98
CA VAL A 94 -22.79 2.44 17.37
C VAL A 94 -22.33 1.15 18.06
N SER A 95 -23.16 0.56 18.92
CA SER A 95 -22.85 -0.71 19.58
C SER A 95 -22.81 -1.87 18.60
N GLY A 96 -23.73 -1.92 17.63
CA GLY A 96 -23.73 -2.93 16.57
C GLY A 96 -22.44 -2.94 15.75
N VAL A 97 -21.95 -1.76 15.34
CA VAL A 97 -20.67 -1.62 14.62
C VAL A 97 -19.48 -1.97 15.52
N SER A 98 -19.53 -1.61 16.81
CA SER A 98 -18.48 -1.99 17.77
C SER A 98 -18.43 -3.50 17.99
N ASP A 99 -19.57 -4.17 18.05
CA ASP A 99 -19.66 -5.63 18.21
C ASP A 99 -19.20 -6.36 16.94
N LEU A 100 -19.51 -5.82 15.76
CA LEU A 100 -18.93 -6.29 14.50
C LEU A 100 -17.40 -6.32 14.59
N LEU A 101 -16.78 -5.19 14.92
CA LEU A 101 -15.31 -5.08 14.99
C LEU A 101 -14.66 -6.01 16.03
N ARG A 102 -15.37 -6.36 17.10
CA ARG A 102 -14.91 -7.35 18.08
C ARG A 102 -15.07 -8.80 17.60
N SER A 103 -16.00 -9.05 16.68
CA SER A 103 -16.28 -10.39 16.15
C SER A 103 -15.38 -10.81 14.98
N VAL A 104 -14.68 -9.86 14.36
CA VAL A 104 -13.78 -10.09 13.22
C VAL A 104 -12.68 -11.10 13.58
N SER A 105 -12.47 -12.12 12.76
CA SER A 105 -11.30 -13.00 12.85
C SER A 105 -10.31 -12.73 11.73
N GLN A 106 -9.13 -13.34 11.79
CA GLN A 106 -8.15 -13.27 10.70
C GLN A 106 -8.74 -13.76 9.37
N ASP A 107 -9.49 -14.87 9.38
CA ASP A 107 -10.22 -15.39 8.20
C ASP A 107 -11.19 -14.35 7.60
N THR A 108 -11.84 -13.54 8.44
CA THR A 108 -12.72 -12.44 7.99
C THR A 108 -11.93 -11.36 7.27
N VAL A 109 -10.74 -10.99 7.78
CA VAL A 109 -9.85 -10.00 7.15
C VAL A 109 -9.38 -10.50 5.78
N GLU A 110 -8.94 -11.76 5.71
CA GLU A 110 -8.46 -12.37 4.46
C GLU A 110 -9.57 -12.47 3.41
N ALA A 111 -10.77 -12.88 3.83
CA ALA A 111 -11.94 -12.93 2.96
C ALA A 111 -12.36 -11.54 2.48
N LEU A 112 -12.41 -10.53 3.37
CA LEU A 112 -12.67 -9.14 2.98
C LEU A 112 -11.63 -8.69 1.94
N THR A 113 -10.34 -8.88 2.22
CA THR A 113 -9.25 -8.49 1.32
C THR A 113 -9.42 -9.12 -0.06
N ALA A 114 -9.76 -10.40 -0.13
CA ALA A 114 -10.01 -11.11 -1.38
C ALA A 114 -11.20 -10.53 -2.16
N GLN A 115 -12.32 -10.25 -1.48
CA GLN A 115 -13.51 -9.64 -2.08
C GLN A 115 -13.20 -8.23 -2.62
N LEU A 116 -12.53 -7.40 -1.83
CA LEU A 116 -12.17 -6.04 -2.23
C LEU A 116 -11.21 -6.01 -3.43
N ARG A 117 -10.26 -6.96 -3.52
CA ARG A 117 -9.39 -7.10 -4.69
C ARG A 117 -10.16 -7.39 -5.98
N GLN A 118 -11.23 -8.18 -5.90
CA GLN A 118 -12.11 -8.47 -7.04
C GLN A 118 -12.92 -7.24 -7.43
N VAL A 119 -13.57 -6.57 -6.48
CA VAL A 119 -14.34 -5.34 -6.71
C VAL A 119 -13.47 -4.24 -7.35
N LEU A 120 -12.24 -4.07 -6.88
CA LEU A 120 -11.33 -3.04 -7.36
C LEU A 120 -10.55 -3.43 -8.63
N ALA A 121 -10.60 -4.68 -9.09
CA ALA A 121 -9.89 -5.14 -10.28
C ALA A 121 -10.21 -4.32 -11.56
N PRO A 122 -11.49 -4.03 -11.87
CA PRO A 122 -11.92 -2.95 -12.75
C PRO A 122 -11.05 -1.68 -12.77
N HIS A 123 -10.94 -1.04 -11.60
CA HIS A 123 -10.25 0.22 -11.43
C HIS A 123 -8.74 0.05 -11.63
N ARG A 124 -8.17 -1.01 -11.05
CA ARG A 124 -6.75 -1.38 -11.18
C ARG A 124 -6.35 -1.58 -12.64
N ARG A 125 -7.13 -2.36 -13.41
CA ARG A 125 -6.88 -2.60 -14.84
C ARG A 125 -6.93 -1.33 -15.67
N ARG A 126 -7.81 -0.38 -15.33
CA ARG A 126 -7.84 0.93 -15.99
C ARG A 126 -6.55 1.71 -15.74
N ILE A 127 -6.12 1.80 -14.48
CA ILE A 127 -4.88 2.50 -14.12
C ILE A 127 -3.66 1.87 -14.79
N LEU A 128 -3.59 0.54 -14.84
CA LEU A 128 -2.52 -0.18 -15.53
C LEU A 128 -2.52 0.08 -17.04
N ARG A 129 -3.69 0.23 -17.68
CA ARG A 129 -3.78 0.60 -19.11
C ARG A 129 -3.29 2.01 -19.39
N ASP A 130 -3.53 2.93 -18.46
CA ASP A 130 -3.06 4.31 -18.57
C ASP A 130 -1.54 4.39 -18.35
N LEU A 131 -0.89 3.36 -17.78
CA LEU A 131 0.56 3.35 -17.55
C LEU A 131 1.33 2.92 -18.81
N SER A 132 2.42 3.65 -19.11
CA SER A 132 3.33 3.35 -20.23
C SER A 132 3.99 1.97 -20.06
N PRO A 133 4.25 1.22 -21.16
CA PRO A 133 4.75 -0.15 -21.09
C PRO A 133 6.20 -0.29 -20.59
N SER A 134 6.93 0.80 -20.31
CA SER A 134 8.36 0.69 -20.00
C SER A 134 8.69 0.11 -18.62
N PHE A 135 7.92 0.47 -17.59
CA PHE A 135 8.03 -0.06 -16.23
C PHE A 135 6.90 0.47 -15.33
N LEU A 136 6.55 -0.30 -14.31
CA LEU A 136 5.66 0.12 -13.23
C LEU A 136 6.48 0.72 -12.07
N VAL A 137 5.89 1.68 -11.37
CA VAL A 137 6.46 2.22 -10.13
C VAL A 137 5.55 1.86 -8.97
N VAL A 138 6.12 1.21 -7.96
CA VAL A 138 5.41 0.87 -6.73
C VAL A 138 6.12 1.47 -5.54
N ASP A 139 5.38 2.23 -4.75
CA ASP A 139 5.82 2.78 -3.49
C ASP A 139 5.53 1.79 -2.36
N LEU A 140 6.52 1.56 -1.51
CA LEU A 140 6.39 0.83 -0.25
C LEU A 140 6.70 1.77 0.91
N ASP A 141 5.89 1.69 1.97
CA ASP A 141 6.04 2.52 3.16
C ASP A 141 5.49 1.81 4.41
N LEU A 142 6.09 2.12 5.56
CA LEU A 142 5.64 1.73 6.89
C LEU A 142 5.10 2.94 7.66
N THR A 143 3.84 2.86 8.08
CA THR A 143 3.19 3.91 8.86
C THR A 143 2.91 3.44 10.28
N GLY A 144 3.46 4.16 11.26
CA GLY A 144 3.13 3.93 12.67
C GLY A 144 1.70 4.35 13.01
N LEU A 145 0.97 3.45 13.68
CA LEU A 145 -0.32 3.65 14.32
C LEU A 145 -0.12 3.61 15.84
N VAL A 146 -0.06 4.79 16.45
CA VAL A 146 0.36 4.97 17.85
C VAL A 146 -0.80 4.71 18.80
N VAL A 147 -0.52 4.02 19.89
CA VAL A 147 -1.42 3.92 21.05
C VAL A 147 -0.71 4.49 22.29
N SER A 148 -1.43 4.66 23.39
CA SER A 148 -0.81 5.08 24.65
C SER A 148 0.22 4.05 25.11
N ASP A 149 1.39 4.49 25.57
CA ASP A 149 2.45 3.61 26.08
C ASP A 149 1.97 2.74 27.25
N GLN A 150 1.02 3.24 28.03
CA GLN A 150 0.42 2.55 29.18
C GLN A 150 -0.72 1.59 28.78
N ALA A 151 -1.08 1.53 27.50
CA ALA A 151 -2.23 0.74 27.07
C ALA A 151 -1.91 -0.76 27.11
N THR A 152 -2.57 -1.49 28.00
CA THR A 152 -2.40 -2.95 28.16
C THR A 152 -3.41 -3.78 27.39
N THR A 153 -4.44 -3.13 26.83
CA THR A 153 -5.61 -3.80 26.25
C THR A 153 -5.60 -3.87 24.72
N TYR A 154 -4.65 -3.21 24.06
CA TYR A 154 -4.48 -3.30 22.60
C TYR A 154 -3.70 -4.57 22.24
N GLU A 155 -4.39 -5.51 21.61
CA GLU A 155 -3.84 -6.81 21.25
C GLU A 155 -2.73 -6.68 20.21
N GLY A 156 -1.57 -7.27 20.45
CA GLY A 156 -0.43 -7.25 19.52
C GLY A 156 0.29 -5.90 19.42
N ALA A 157 -0.10 -4.87 20.18
CA ALA A 157 0.62 -3.60 20.20
C ALA A 157 1.98 -3.75 20.92
N ASP A 158 3.05 -3.32 20.28
CA ASP A 158 4.43 -3.44 20.78
C ASP A 158 5.21 -2.14 20.55
N PHE A 159 6.36 -1.99 21.21
CA PHE A 159 7.24 -0.84 21.04
C PHE A 159 8.06 -0.94 19.75
N GLY A 160 8.05 0.14 18.99
CA GLY A 160 8.91 0.28 17.81
C GLY A 160 9.05 1.73 17.40
N TYR A 161 9.74 1.97 16.30
CA TYR A 161 9.90 3.32 15.77
C TYR A 161 8.59 3.84 15.17
N MET A 162 8.04 4.89 15.76
CA MET A 162 6.81 5.54 15.31
C MET A 162 7.18 6.86 14.65
N GLY A 163 7.08 6.94 13.32
CA GLY A 163 7.47 8.13 12.56
C GLY A 163 6.73 9.42 12.98
N GLU A 164 5.53 9.29 13.55
CA GLU A 164 4.76 10.42 14.08
C GLU A 164 5.33 10.99 15.38
N LEU A 165 5.99 10.16 16.19
CA LEU A 165 6.67 10.57 17.41
C LEU A 165 8.14 10.96 17.16
N ASP A 166 8.64 10.78 15.93
CA ASP A 166 10.06 10.86 15.58
C ASP A 166 10.93 10.05 16.56
N GLY A 167 10.44 8.88 16.97
CA GLY A 167 11.00 8.14 18.09
C GLY A 167 10.29 6.83 18.40
N VAL A 168 10.72 6.18 19.48
CA VAL A 168 10.13 4.92 19.93
C VAL A 168 8.81 5.19 20.64
N GLY A 169 7.77 4.41 20.29
CA GLY A 169 6.49 4.44 20.99
C GLY A 169 5.75 3.12 20.82
N ARG A 170 4.69 2.92 21.61
CA ARG A 170 3.87 1.71 21.55
C ARG A 170 2.79 1.81 20.47
N GLY A 171 2.56 0.71 19.75
CA GLY A 171 1.51 0.65 18.73
C GLY A 171 1.75 -0.42 17.68
N TYR A 172 1.37 -0.10 16.45
CA TYR A 172 1.45 -0.97 15.29
C TYR A 172 2.23 -0.30 14.15
N GLN A 173 2.79 -1.11 13.25
CA GLN A 173 3.22 -0.66 11.92
C GLN A 173 2.20 -1.15 10.91
N PHE A 174 1.71 -0.24 10.07
CA PHE A 174 0.90 -0.59 8.92
C PHE A 174 1.75 -0.47 7.66
N ALA A 175 2.03 -1.62 7.05
CA ALA A 175 2.78 -1.74 5.82
C ALA A 175 1.86 -1.62 4.63
N ARG A 176 2.18 -0.79 3.64
CA ARG A 176 1.32 -0.60 2.46
C ARG A 176 2.10 -0.54 1.17
N ALA A 177 1.46 -1.02 0.10
CA ALA A 177 1.95 -0.91 -1.26
C ALA A 177 1.02 -0.02 -2.10
N GLN A 178 1.60 0.85 -2.92
CA GLN A 178 0.84 1.75 -3.78
C GLN A 178 1.44 1.80 -5.18
N LEU A 179 0.61 1.49 -6.18
CA LEU A 179 0.92 1.68 -7.59
C LEU A 179 0.79 3.16 -7.94
N VAL A 180 1.83 3.71 -8.56
CA VAL A 180 1.84 5.11 -9.01
C VAL A 180 1.28 5.16 -10.43
N GLY A 181 0.05 5.67 -10.59
CA GLY A 181 -0.55 5.93 -11.90
C GLY A 181 -0.11 7.27 -12.50
N GLN A 182 -0.47 7.54 -13.75
CA GLN A 182 -0.17 8.83 -14.40
C GLN A 182 -0.88 10.01 -13.72
N THR A 183 -2.11 9.78 -13.27
CA THR A 183 -3.01 10.85 -12.80
C THR A 183 -3.53 10.60 -11.39
N ASP A 184 -3.70 9.35 -10.97
CA ASP A 184 -4.00 8.97 -9.58
C ASP A 184 -3.16 7.76 -9.20
N ALA A 185 -2.85 7.64 -7.91
CA ALA A 185 -2.28 6.44 -7.35
C ALA A 185 -3.37 5.42 -6.99
N PHE A 186 -3.01 4.14 -6.99
CA PHE A 186 -3.88 3.04 -6.58
C PHE A 186 -3.23 2.31 -5.41
N VAL A 187 -3.95 2.20 -4.30
CA VAL A 187 -3.50 1.44 -3.13
C VAL A 187 -3.70 -0.04 -3.43
N LEU A 188 -2.62 -0.82 -3.45
CA LEU A 188 -2.69 -2.26 -3.74
C LEU A 188 -3.21 -3.05 -2.53
N GLY A 189 -2.90 -2.59 -1.32
CA GLY A 189 -3.27 -3.23 -0.06
C GLY A 189 -2.27 -2.91 1.05
N GLY A 190 -2.46 -3.52 2.23
CA GLY A 190 -1.55 -3.39 3.34
C GLY A 190 -1.66 -4.51 4.37
N PHE A 191 -0.79 -4.45 5.38
CA PHE A 191 -0.68 -5.45 6.43
C PHE A 191 -0.41 -4.76 7.78
N LEU A 192 -1.17 -5.15 8.79
CA LEU A 192 -0.98 -4.68 10.17
C LEU A 192 0.02 -5.57 10.90
N HIS A 193 1.02 -4.95 11.51
CA HIS A 193 2.05 -5.64 12.30
C HIS A 193 2.22 -4.98 13.67
N PRO A 194 2.70 -5.71 14.69
CA PRO A 194 3.16 -5.13 15.95
C PRO A 194 4.20 -4.03 15.73
N GLY A 195 4.27 -3.03 16.62
CA GLY A 195 5.20 -1.91 16.50
C GLY A 195 6.67 -2.33 16.31
N ARG A 196 7.08 -3.44 16.94
CA ARG A 196 8.39 -4.10 16.79
C ARG A 196 8.49 -4.94 15.51
N THR A 197 8.03 -4.42 14.38
CA THR A 197 7.98 -5.20 13.13
C THR A 197 9.38 -5.65 12.70
N VAL A 198 9.53 -6.95 12.46
CA VAL A 198 10.71 -7.54 11.80
C VAL A 198 10.54 -7.31 10.30
N GLU A 199 11.13 -6.21 9.83
CA GLU A 199 11.00 -5.62 8.50
C GLU A 199 11.12 -6.62 7.31
N THR A 200 11.78 -7.77 7.49
CA THR A 200 11.96 -8.78 6.41
C THR A 200 10.69 -9.57 6.07
N HIS A 201 9.84 -9.92 7.05
CA HIS A 201 8.58 -10.63 6.77
C HIS A 201 7.61 -9.73 6.01
N CYS A 202 7.44 -8.51 6.53
CA CYS A 202 6.62 -7.47 5.94
C CYS A 202 6.98 -7.19 4.47
N LEU A 203 8.27 -7.09 4.15
CA LEU A 203 8.70 -6.88 2.77
C LEU A 203 8.27 -8.01 1.83
N ARG A 204 8.32 -9.27 2.30
CA ARG A 204 7.91 -10.44 1.50
C ARG A 204 6.41 -10.43 1.25
N GLU A 205 5.59 -10.07 2.23
CA GLU A 205 4.14 -9.92 2.07
C GLU A 205 3.79 -8.82 1.07
N LEU A 206 4.46 -7.67 1.15
CA LEU A 206 4.29 -6.58 0.19
C LEU A 206 4.70 -7.00 -1.23
N VAL A 207 5.79 -7.75 -1.39
CA VAL A 207 6.18 -8.29 -2.70
C VAL A 207 5.14 -9.29 -3.21
N ALA A 208 4.67 -10.22 -2.38
CA ALA A 208 3.63 -11.18 -2.78
C ALA A 208 2.32 -10.46 -3.19
N LEU A 209 1.95 -9.39 -2.49
CA LEU A 209 0.83 -8.52 -2.84
C LEU A 209 1.03 -7.88 -4.23
N ILE A 210 2.20 -7.27 -4.47
CA ILE A 210 2.52 -6.66 -5.78
C ILE A 210 2.40 -7.71 -6.89
N GLU A 211 2.99 -8.88 -6.69
CA GLU A 211 3.04 -9.93 -7.71
C GLU A 211 1.66 -10.49 -8.05
N THR A 212 0.79 -10.60 -7.04
CA THR A 212 -0.62 -11.01 -7.22
C THR A 212 -1.42 -9.96 -8.00
N GLU A 213 -1.20 -8.67 -7.70
CA GLU A 213 -2.06 -7.60 -8.19
C GLU A 213 -1.65 -7.03 -9.56
N VAL A 214 -0.34 -7.01 -9.85
CA VAL A 214 0.22 -6.39 -11.08
C VAL A 214 1.19 -7.29 -11.85
N GLY A 215 1.49 -8.49 -11.36
CA GLY A 215 2.47 -9.41 -11.94
C GLY A 215 3.89 -9.21 -11.37
N ARG A 216 4.82 -10.07 -11.79
CA ARG A 216 6.19 -10.14 -11.22
C ARG A 216 7.29 -9.91 -12.27
N PRO A 217 8.46 -9.39 -11.88
CA PRO A 217 9.62 -9.31 -12.76
C PRO A 217 10.25 -10.68 -13.04
N ARG A 218 11.12 -10.72 -14.04
CA ARG A 218 11.99 -11.87 -14.28
C ARG A 218 13.01 -11.94 -13.14
N ARG A 219 13.11 -13.10 -12.50
CA ARG A 219 14.10 -13.39 -11.45
C ARG A 219 15.50 -13.40 -12.03
N ARG A 220 16.46 -12.88 -11.25
CA ARG A 220 17.87 -12.78 -11.63
C ARG A 220 18.64 -14.00 -11.15
N VAL A 221 18.38 -15.14 -11.79
CA VAL A 221 18.99 -16.44 -11.46
C VAL A 221 20.51 -16.37 -11.59
N GLU A 222 20.99 -15.63 -12.59
CA GLU A 222 22.41 -15.45 -12.90
C GLU A 222 23.21 -14.85 -11.72
N LEU A 223 22.57 -14.05 -10.88
CA LEU A 223 23.21 -13.47 -9.70
C LEU A 223 23.45 -14.52 -8.61
N VAL A 224 22.48 -15.42 -8.43
CA VAL A 224 22.58 -16.51 -7.45
C VAL A 224 23.59 -17.56 -7.93
N GLU A 225 23.63 -17.84 -9.24
CA GLU A 225 24.64 -18.70 -9.85
C GLU A 225 26.07 -18.17 -9.66
N SER A 226 26.29 -16.86 -9.88
CA SER A 226 27.59 -16.24 -9.60
C SER A 226 28.00 -16.41 -8.13
N ARG A 227 27.06 -16.25 -7.19
CA ARG A 227 27.33 -16.46 -5.75
C ARG A 227 27.63 -17.92 -5.42
N LEU A 228 26.98 -18.86 -6.09
CA LEU A 228 27.26 -20.29 -5.94
C LEU A 228 28.70 -20.61 -6.34
N ILE A 229 29.15 -20.10 -7.50
CA ILE A 229 30.52 -20.29 -8.00
C ILE A 229 31.54 -19.74 -6.98
N ASP A 230 31.34 -18.52 -6.49
CA ASP A 230 32.23 -17.90 -5.50
C ASP A 230 32.30 -18.72 -4.20
N LEU A 231 31.17 -19.31 -3.78
CA LEU A 231 31.08 -20.07 -2.55
C LEU A 231 31.69 -21.47 -2.69
N GLU A 232 31.51 -22.12 -3.84
CA GLU A 232 32.14 -23.38 -4.20
C GLU A 232 33.66 -23.25 -4.22
N GLN A 233 34.19 -22.15 -4.77
CA GLN A 233 35.62 -21.85 -4.73
C GLN A 233 36.13 -21.70 -3.28
N LYS A 234 35.44 -20.91 -2.44
CA LYS A 234 35.81 -20.75 -1.03
C LYS A 234 35.77 -22.07 -0.26
N LEU A 235 34.79 -22.91 -0.52
CA LEU A 235 34.69 -24.22 0.10
C LEU A 235 35.89 -25.10 -0.28
N ALA A 236 36.26 -25.14 -1.58
CA ALA A 236 37.43 -25.89 -2.05
C ALA A 236 38.74 -25.39 -1.42
N GLU A 237 38.89 -24.08 -1.21
CA GLU A 237 40.04 -23.49 -0.51
C GLU A 237 40.11 -23.93 0.95
N VAL A 238 38.97 -23.93 1.66
CA VAL A 238 38.87 -24.39 3.06
C VAL A 238 39.15 -25.89 3.17
N GLU A 239 38.62 -26.70 2.26
CA GLU A 239 38.86 -28.15 2.20
C GLU A 239 40.34 -28.46 1.93
N THR A 240 40.96 -27.76 0.98
CA THR A 240 42.42 -27.87 0.73
C THR A 240 43.23 -27.46 1.96
N ALA A 241 42.79 -26.43 2.69
CA ALA A 241 43.45 -25.97 3.91
C ALA A 241 43.29 -26.93 5.09
N LEU A 242 42.22 -27.74 5.11
CA LEU A 242 42.00 -28.83 6.07
C LEU A 242 42.91 -30.02 5.76
N THR A 243 42.92 -30.51 4.51
CA THR A 243 43.72 -31.68 4.11
C THR A 243 45.23 -31.47 4.30
N ARG A 244 45.75 -30.27 4.00
CA ARG A 244 47.17 -29.93 4.22
C ARG A 244 47.61 -29.94 5.70
N ARG A 245 46.69 -30.02 6.65
CA ARG A 245 46.95 -29.81 8.08
C ARG A 245 46.61 -31.00 8.96
N GLU A 246 46.39 -32.17 8.37
CA GLU A 246 46.10 -33.42 9.09
C GLU A 246 47.28 -33.98 9.92
N ALA A 247 48.45 -33.32 9.92
CA ALA A 247 49.62 -33.71 10.73
C ALA A 247 50.13 -32.59 11.66
N GLY A 248 49.70 -32.58 12.94
CA GLY A 248 50.42 -31.88 14.02
C GLY A 248 49.63 -31.47 15.28
N GLY A 249 50.34 -30.91 16.27
CA GLY A 249 49.96 -30.81 17.69
C GLY A 249 48.82 -29.86 18.13
N ALA A 250 48.75 -29.55 19.43
CA ALA A 250 47.56 -28.96 20.08
C ALA A 250 47.06 -27.60 19.55
N PHE A 251 47.94 -26.73 19.06
CA PHE A 251 47.59 -25.44 18.43
C PHE A 251 46.89 -25.63 17.07
N LEU A 252 47.26 -26.67 16.32
CA LEU A 252 46.61 -27.03 15.05
C LEU A 252 45.16 -27.48 15.28
N ARG A 253 44.85 -28.14 16.40
CA ARG A 253 43.46 -28.58 16.71
C ARG A 253 42.45 -27.43 16.81
N ARG A 254 42.80 -26.29 17.42
CA ARG A 254 41.89 -25.12 17.49
C ARG A 254 41.65 -24.50 16.12
N ARG A 255 42.67 -24.46 15.27
CA ARG A 255 42.60 -23.88 13.93
C ARG A 255 41.87 -24.80 12.94
N VAL A 256 42.06 -26.12 13.05
CA VAL A 256 41.27 -27.14 12.34
C VAL A 256 39.80 -27.02 12.71
N ARG A 257 39.45 -26.96 14.01
CA ARG A 257 38.05 -26.73 14.45
C ARG A 257 37.41 -25.46 13.88
N ARG A 258 38.19 -24.39 13.69
CA ARG A 258 37.68 -23.16 13.05
C ARG A 258 37.38 -23.37 11.57
N LEU A 259 38.28 -24.06 10.85
CA LEU A 259 38.10 -24.39 9.44
C LEU A 259 36.96 -25.40 9.23
N GLU A 260 36.78 -26.36 10.14
CA GLU A 260 35.64 -27.30 10.12
C GLU A 260 34.30 -26.56 10.26
N ARG A 261 34.20 -25.63 11.22
CA ARG A 261 33.00 -24.78 11.38
C ARG A 261 32.77 -23.88 10.16
N GLU A 262 33.83 -23.38 9.56
CA GLU A 262 33.75 -22.59 8.34
C GLU A 262 33.27 -23.43 7.16
N ARG A 263 33.81 -24.65 6.99
CA ARG A 263 33.35 -25.62 6.00
C ARG A 263 31.86 -25.93 6.17
N GLU A 264 31.43 -26.27 7.40
CA GLU A 264 30.01 -26.53 7.71
C GLU A 264 29.14 -25.33 7.35
N ARG A 265 29.56 -24.11 7.73
CA ARG A 265 28.83 -22.88 7.39
C ARG A 265 28.73 -22.68 5.86
N LEU A 266 29.82 -22.87 5.13
CA LEU A 266 29.86 -22.72 3.68
C LEU A 266 28.97 -23.78 3.00
N GLN A 267 29.00 -25.03 3.46
CA GLN A 267 28.13 -26.11 2.98
C GLN A 267 26.65 -25.78 3.16
N THR A 268 26.25 -25.33 4.36
CA THR A 268 24.85 -24.90 4.61
C THR A 268 24.46 -23.73 3.70
N GLN A 269 25.33 -22.73 3.54
CA GLN A 269 25.06 -21.59 2.65
C GLN A 269 24.90 -22.01 1.19
N LEU A 270 25.66 -23.01 0.76
CA LEU A 270 25.66 -23.53 -0.60
C LEU A 270 24.36 -24.29 -0.89
N GLU A 271 23.90 -25.13 0.04
CA GLU A 271 22.59 -25.78 -0.03
C GLU A 271 21.46 -24.76 -0.10
N CYS A 272 21.47 -23.73 0.77
CA CYS A 272 20.47 -22.66 0.72
C CYS A 272 20.46 -21.92 -0.62
N LEU A 273 21.63 -21.64 -1.21
CA LEU A 273 21.71 -20.96 -2.51
C LEU A 273 21.29 -21.86 -3.68
N ARG A 274 21.53 -23.17 -3.61
CA ARG A 274 21.05 -24.13 -4.63
C ARG A 274 19.52 -24.19 -4.63
N THR A 275 18.90 -24.37 -3.46
CA THR A 275 17.44 -24.31 -3.32
C THR A 275 16.91 -22.98 -3.84
N ARG A 276 17.55 -21.87 -3.48
CA ARG A 276 17.16 -20.55 -3.94
C ARG A 276 17.24 -20.39 -5.46
N ARG A 277 18.31 -20.86 -6.11
CA ARG A 277 18.44 -20.85 -7.56
C ARG A 277 17.30 -21.64 -8.21
N ASP A 278 17.02 -22.84 -7.71
CA ASP A 278 16.00 -23.72 -8.27
C ASP A 278 14.59 -23.12 -8.15
N GLU A 279 14.28 -22.49 -7.01
CA GLU A 279 13.05 -21.70 -6.82
C GLU A 279 12.93 -20.58 -7.85
N LEU A 280 13.99 -19.77 -8.03
CA LEU A 280 13.97 -18.64 -8.96
C LEU A 280 13.83 -19.08 -10.42
N THR A 281 14.45 -20.21 -10.78
CA THR A 281 14.31 -20.82 -12.12
C THR A 281 12.87 -21.28 -12.34
N ALA A 282 12.29 -22.03 -11.40
CA ALA A 282 10.89 -22.47 -11.51
C ALA A 282 9.91 -21.29 -11.59
N GLU A 283 10.15 -20.22 -10.82
CA GLU A 283 9.33 -19.00 -10.88
C GLU A 283 9.45 -18.26 -12.22
N ASN A 284 10.62 -18.31 -12.87
CA ASN A 284 10.81 -17.76 -14.21
C ASN A 284 10.07 -18.59 -15.26
N ASP A 285 10.14 -19.92 -15.16
CA ASP A 285 9.44 -20.83 -16.08
C ASP A 285 7.92 -20.67 -15.97
N ALA A 286 7.40 -20.41 -14.77
CA ALA A 286 5.99 -20.12 -14.52
C ALA A 286 5.56 -18.68 -14.88
N ASN A 287 6.48 -17.81 -15.33
CA ASN A 287 6.21 -16.40 -15.62
C ASN A 287 6.51 -16.04 -17.09
N PRO A 288 5.61 -16.38 -18.03
CA PRO A 288 5.83 -16.12 -19.46
C PRO A 288 5.87 -14.63 -19.80
N ASN A 289 5.27 -13.76 -18.96
CA ASN A 289 5.09 -12.34 -19.24
C ASN A 289 5.65 -11.46 -18.09
N PRO A 290 6.98 -11.41 -17.89
CA PRO A 290 7.56 -10.67 -16.80
C PRO A 290 7.32 -9.16 -16.91
N ARG A 291 7.03 -8.51 -15.79
CA ARG A 291 6.81 -7.07 -15.68
C ARG A 291 8.07 -6.36 -15.19
N ARG A 292 8.44 -5.24 -15.79
CA ARG A 292 9.49 -4.39 -15.21
C ARG A 292 8.89 -3.53 -14.10
N ILE A 293 9.36 -3.71 -12.86
CA ILE A 293 8.86 -2.98 -11.69
C ILE A 293 10.03 -2.30 -10.98
N ILE A 294 9.90 -1.00 -10.74
CA ILE A 294 10.84 -0.21 -9.96
C ILE A 294 10.19 0.19 -8.64
N LEU A 295 10.78 -0.24 -7.53
CA LEU A 295 10.30 0.05 -6.18
C LEU A 295 10.89 1.37 -5.66
N ARG A 296 10.09 2.16 -4.97
CA ARG A 296 10.59 3.29 -4.16
C ARG A 296 10.27 3.04 -2.70
N LEU A 297 11.31 2.93 -1.88
CA LEU A 297 11.18 2.46 -0.51
C LEU A 297 11.69 3.50 0.51
N ASP A 298 11.12 3.46 1.72
CA ASP A 298 11.62 4.22 2.87
C ASP A 298 12.91 3.60 3.46
N GLY A 299 13.41 4.25 4.51
CA GLY A 299 14.57 3.77 5.27
C GLY A 299 14.34 2.45 6.00
N GLY A 300 13.12 2.09 6.38
CA GLY A 300 12.79 0.81 7.01
C GLY A 300 13.06 -0.41 6.13
N PHE A 301 13.12 -0.23 4.81
CA PHE A 301 13.47 -1.32 3.88
C PHE A 301 14.95 -1.29 3.43
N GLY A 302 15.73 -0.30 3.84
CA GLY A 302 17.07 -0.01 3.31
C GLY A 302 18.22 -0.86 3.89
N ASP A 303 17.96 -2.11 4.27
CA ASP A 303 18.95 -3.06 4.82
C ASP A 303 19.58 -3.95 3.75
N ALA A 304 20.87 -4.27 3.91
CA ALA A 304 21.68 -5.00 2.93
C ALA A 304 21.08 -6.36 2.51
N ALA A 305 20.57 -7.15 3.47
CA ALA A 305 20.01 -8.47 3.18
C ALA A 305 18.68 -8.36 2.41
N LYS A 306 17.84 -7.38 2.76
CA LYS A 306 16.57 -7.11 2.06
C LYS A 306 16.80 -6.67 0.63
N LEU A 307 17.74 -5.76 0.42
CA LEU A 307 18.07 -5.24 -0.90
C LEU A 307 18.72 -6.30 -1.79
N ALA A 308 19.57 -7.18 -1.22
CA ALA A 308 20.09 -8.34 -1.95
C ALA A 308 18.96 -9.27 -2.41
N TRP A 309 18.02 -9.59 -1.51
CA TRP A 309 16.87 -10.44 -1.84
C TRP A 309 15.97 -9.80 -2.90
N LEU A 310 15.62 -8.51 -2.78
CA LEU A 310 14.83 -7.80 -3.81
C LEU A 310 15.52 -7.77 -5.17
N TYR A 311 16.84 -7.60 -5.17
CA TYR A 311 17.63 -7.57 -6.40
C TYR A 311 17.61 -8.95 -7.08
N GLU A 312 17.76 -10.05 -6.34
CA GLU A 312 17.58 -11.42 -6.86
C GLU A 312 16.15 -11.69 -7.36
N GLN A 313 15.16 -11.12 -6.68
CA GLN A 313 13.75 -11.20 -7.09
C GLN A 313 13.45 -10.48 -8.40
N GLY A 314 14.40 -9.75 -8.98
CA GLY A 314 14.22 -9.08 -10.28
C GLY A 314 13.77 -7.63 -10.18
N TYR A 315 13.59 -7.10 -8.97
CA TYR A 315 13.18 -5.70 -8.78
C TYR A 315 14.34 -4.75 -9.01
N ASP A 316 14.04 -3.62 -9.64
CA ASP A 316 14.86 -2.41 -9.54
C ASP A 316 14.34 -1.58 -8.37
N PHE A 317 15.21 -0.80 -7.73
CA PHE A 317 14.76 0.04 -6.61
C PHE A 317 15.59 1.30 -6.43
N VAL A 318 14.93 2.30 -5.83
CA VAL A 318 15.57 3.47 -5.22
C VAL A 318 15.07 3.56 -3.77
N VAL A 319 15.97 3.40 -2.82
CA VAL A 319 15.64 3.27 -1.39
C VAL A 319 16.52 4.19 -0.56
N ARG A 320 15.97 4.75 0.52
CA ARG A 320 16.77 5.46 1.52
C ARG A 320 17.52 4.45 2.38
N ALA A 321 18.79 4.69 2.64
CA ALA A 321 19.56 3.83 3.53
C ALA A 321 18.95 3.85 4.94
N HIS A 322 18.79 2.66 5.54
CA HIS A 322 18.31 2.51 6.92
C HIS A 322 19.31 3.10 7.93
N ASN A 323 20.59 2.76 7.74
CA ASN A 323 21.65 3.08 8.68
C ASN A 323 22.33 4.42 8.35
N HIS A 324 22.30 5.36 9.29
CA HIS A 324 22.95 6.67 9.16
C HIS A 324 24.46 6.57 8.87
N ARG A 325 25.12 5.49 9.32
CA ARG A 325 26.55 5.22 9.06
C ARG A 325 26.88 5.15 7.57
N VAL A 326 25.93 4.75 6.72
CA VAL A 326 26.12 4.77 5.26
C VAL A 326 26.39 6.20 4.81
N SER A 327 25.56 7.15 5.22
CA SER A 327 25.74 8.56 4.87
C SER A 327 27.00 9.17 5.49
N GLU A 328 27.37 8.81 6.73
CA GLU A 328 28.61 9.26 7.37
C GLU A 328 29.86 8.79 6.62
N ARG A 329 29.90 7.52 6.23
CA ARG A 329 30.99 6.96 5.43
C ARG A 329 31.12 7.67 4.08
N LEU A 330 30.00 7.91 3.41
CA LEU A 330 29.99 8.61 2.12
C LEU A 330 30.39 10.09 2.23
N ARG A 331 30.15 10.75 3.39
CA ARG A 331 30.57 12.13 3.63
C ARG A 331 32.08 12.33 3.63
N CYS A 332 32.83 11.29 3.96
CA CYS A 332 34.29 11.33 3.93
C CYS A 332 34.88 11.26 2.51
N GLU A 333 34.05 11.02 1.49
CA GLU A 333 34.50 10.94 0.10
C GLU A 333 34.77 12.33 -0.48
N VAL A 334 35.97 12.50 -1.06
CA VAL A 334 36.42 13.75 -1.68
C VAL A 334 36.10 13.72 -3.18
N GLY A 335 35.77 14.87 -3.76
CA GLY A 335 35.57 15.00 -5.22
C GLY A 335 34.16 14.63 -5.71
N LEU A 336 33.17 14.53 -4.81
CA LEU A 336 31.78 14.28 -5.18
C LEU A 336 31.21 15.40 -6.07
N SER A 337 30.60 15.01 -7.20
CA SER A 337 29.92 15.93 -8.11
C SER A 337 28.48 16.17 -7.67
N TRP A 338 28.24 17.30 -7.02
CA TRP A 338 26.94 17.67 -6.47
C TRP A 338 25.99 18.22 -7.52
N GLN A 339 24.78 17.65 -7.58
CA GLN A 339 23.69 18.11 -8.42
C GLN A 339 22.50 18.53 -7.56
N LYS A 340 21.88 19.66 -7.92
CA LYS A 340 20.61 20.08 -7.30
C LYS A 340 19.47 19.21 -7.86
N VAL A 341 18.77 18.51 -6.98
CA VAL A 341 17.70 17.56 -7.38
C VAL A 341 16.31 18.05 -7.00
N SER A 342 16.21 18.93 -5.99
CA SER A 342 14.95 19.50 -5.53
C SER A 342 15.14 20.96 -5.08
N LYS A 343 14.08 21.60 -4.60
CA LYS A 343 14.12 23.01 -4.12
C LYS A 343 15.25 23.21 -3.10
N ASN A 344 15.38 22.27 -2.16
CA ASN A 344 16.29 22.34 -1.01
C ASN A 344 17.27 21.16 -0.93
N GLY A 345 17.29 20.27 -1.93
CA GLY A 345 18.05 19.02 -1.91
C GLY A 345 19.14 18.95 -2.98
N PHE A 346 20.31 18.48 -2.57
CA PHE A 346 21.43 18.14 -3.44
C PHE A 346 21.81 16.68 -3.27
N MET A 347 22.29 16.08 -4.35
CA MET A 347 22.76 14.70 -4.37
C MET A 347 24.06 14.57 -5.15
N ALA A 348 24.89 13.61 -4.77
CA ALA A 348 26.08 13.21 -5.51
C ALA A 348 26.17 11.67 -5.53
N GLU A 349 26.56 11.11 -6.68
CA GLU A 349 26.87 9.69 -6.79
C GLU A 349 28.27 9.42 -6.26
N SER A 350 28.41 8.38 -5.43
CA SER A 350 29.68 7.94 -4.85
C SER A 350 30.35 6.91 -5.75
N GLN A 351 31.68 6.85 -5.69
CA GLN A 351 32.47 5.78 -6.31
C GLN A 351 32.41 4.47 -5.49
N GLN A 352 31.98 4.53 -4.24
CA GLN A 352 31.79 3.35 -3.39
C GLN A 352 30.53 2.61 -3.82
N THR A 353 30.64 1.29 -3.89
CA THR A 353 29.53 0.41 -4.30
C THR A 353 29.14 -0.62 -3.24
N SER A 354 29.94 -0.78 -2.18
CA SER A 354 29.69 -1.78 -1.13
C SER A 354 28.68 -1.27 -0.10
N LEU A 355 27.70 -2.12 0.24
CA LEU A 355 26.67 -1.82 1.24
C LEU A 355 26.62 -2.95 2.28
N GLY A 356 27.31 -2.75 3.42
CA GLY A 356 27.35 -3.77 4.48
C GLY A 356 27.74 -5.15 3.93
N ASP A 357 26.96 -6.17 4.29
CA ASP A 357 27.14 -7.55 3.82
C ASP A 357 26.37 -7.88 2.52
N CYS A 358 25.91 -6.86 1.78
CA CYS A 358 25.25 -7.08 0.50
C CYS A 358 26.24 -7.69 -0.49
N PRO A 359 25.95 -8.86 -1.11
CA PRO A 359 26.86 -9.52 -2.03
C PRO A 359 26.98 -8.82 -3.38
N TYR A 360 26.10 -7.86 -3.66
CA TYR A 360 26.04 -7.16 -4.95
C TYR A 360 26.50 -5.71 -4.81
N PRO A 361 27.27 -5.18 -5.79
CA PRO A 361 27.57 -3.77 -5.84
C PRO A 361 26.28 -2.97 -6.07
N MET A 362 26.10 -1.89 -5.29
CA MET A 362 24.98 -0.97 -5.42
C MET A 362 25.49 0.40 -5.85
N ARG A 363 24.64 1.19 -6.52
CA ARG A 363 24.93 2.60 -6.76
C ARG A 363 24.53 3.39 -5.52
N LEU A 364 25.49 4.09 -4.91
CA LEU A 364 25.29 4.83 -3.67
C LEU A 364 25.28 6.33 -3.94
N PHE A 365 24.34 7.03 -3.33
CA PHE A 365 24.22 8.49 -3.45
C PHE A 365 24.21 9.14 -2.10
N LEU A 366 25.06 10.14 -1.90
CA LEU A 366 25.01 11.00 -0.74
C LEU A 366 24.04 12.15 -1.00
N CYS A 367 23.15 12.39 -0.05
CA CYS A 367 22.12 13.42 -0.13
C CYS A 367 22.32 14.44 1.00
N LYS A 368 22.15 15.72 0.69
CA LYS A 368 22.05 16.77 1.70
C LYS A 368 20.83 17.64 1.43
N GLN A 369 20.10 17.96 2.50
CA GLN A 369 18.91 18.81 2.45
C GLN A 369 19.04 19.96 3.43
N TRP A 370 18.58 21.14 3.02
CA TRP A 370 18.46 22.33 3.87
C TRP A 370 17.04 22.44 4.43
N TRP A 371 16.90 22.71 5.73
CA TRP A 371 15.59 22.85 6.38
C TRP A 371 15.49 24.15 7.21
N GLY A 372 14.39 24.89 7.06
CA GLY A 372 14.09 26.12 7.81
C GLY A 372 15.05 27.30 7.61
N ASP A 373 14.76 28.41 8.30
CA ASP A 373 15.54 29.66 8.20
C ASP A 373 16.95 29.54 8.78
N LYS A 374 17.17 28.60 9.71
CA LYS A 374 18.49 28.31 10.34
C LYS A 374 19.37 27.33 9.55
N ARG A 375 18.87 26.75 8.44
CA ARG A 375 19.57 25.84 7.51
C ARG A 375 20.45 24.72 8.13
N PRO A 376 20.07 23.98 9.19
CA PRO A 376 20.80 22.76 9.53
C PRO A 376 20.82 21.79 8.34
N GLU A 377 22.01 21.32 7.96
CA GLU A 377 22.18 20.33 6.90
C GLU A 377 21.81 18.93 7.41
N ARG A 378 20.74 18.35 6.85
CA ARG A 378 20.42 16.93 7.07
C ARG A 378 21.04 16.08 5.99
N TRP A 379 21.76 15.06 6.41
CA TRP A 379 22.44 14.12 5.53
C TRP A 379 21.68 12.79 5.50
N SER A 380 21.60 12.21 4.31
CA SER A 380 21.05 10.87 4.10
C SER A 380 21.75 10.20 2.92
N ALA A 381 21.48 8.93 2.70
CA ALA A 381 21.97 8.23 1.52
C ALA A 381 20.81 7.54 0.79
N LEU A 382 20.89 7.52 -0.54
CA LEU A 382 20.05 6.67 -1.38
C LEU A 382 20.88 5.52 -1.95
N ILE A 383 20.25 4.36 -2.06
CA ILE A 383 20.80 3.14 -2.64
C ILE A 383 19.97 2.81 -3.86
N VAL A 384 20.65 2.51 -4.97
CA VAL A 384 20.03 2.25 -6.27
C VAL A 384 20.59 0.97 -6.87
N THR A 385 19.75 0.18 -7.52
CA THR A 385 20.20 -1.04 -8.20
C THR A 385 21.19 -0.72 -9.33
N PRO A 386 22.21 -1.57 -9.55
CA PRO A 386 23.24 -1.33 -10.56
C PRO A 386 22.71 -1.42 -12.01
N THR A 387 21.60 -2.11 -12.21
CA THR A 387 20.85 -2.20 -13.48
C THR A 387 20.30 -0.87 -13.96
N LEU A 388 19.99 0.05 -13.05
CA LEU A 388 19.69 1.44 -13.40
C LEU A 388 21.01 2.15 -13.67
N LYS A 389 21.55 2.02 -14.89
CA LYS A 389 22.88 2.55 -15.26
C LYS A 389 22.94 4.07 -15.26
N SER A 390 24.08 4.66 -14.87
CA SER A 390 24.26 6.12 -14.75
C SER A 390 23.95 6.90 -16.04
N ALA A 391 24.17 6.31 -17.22
CA ALA A 391 23.82 6.92 -18.51
C ALA A 391 22.32 7.19 -18.67
N GLN A 392 21.47 6.29 -18.17
CA GLN A 392 20.01 6.41 -18.24
C GLN A 392 19.41 6.98 -16.96
N TRP A 393 20.09 6.77 -15.83
CA TRP A 393 19.72 7.17 -14.48
C TRP A 393 20.81 8.03 -13.83
N PRO A 394 21.05 9.23 -14.36
CA PRO A 394 21.98 10.18 -13.76
C PRO A 394 21.44 10.65 -12.41
N THR A 395 22.32 11.22 -11.57
CA THR A 395 22.02 11.70 -10.21
C THR A 395 20.72 12.52 -10.13
N ARG A 396 20.52 13.48 -11.04
CA ARG A 396 19.27 14.27 -11.08
C ARG A 396 18.02 13.43 -11.29
N ARG A 397 18.06 12.44 -12.19
CA ARG A 397 16.90 11.56 -12.45
C ARG A 397 16.58 10.69 -11.23
N VAL A 398 17.60 10.15 -10.56
CA VAL A 398 17.42 9.37 -9.32
C VAL A 398 16.75 10.21 -8.24
N GLY A 399 17.22 11.44 -8.02
CA GLY A 399 16.63 12.34 -7.03
C GLY A 399 15.17 12.69 -7.32
N VAL A 400 14.87 13.12 -8.56
CA VAL A 400 13.49 13.42 -8.99
C VAL A 400 12.58 12.19 -8.90
N PHE A 401 13.09 11.02 -9.26
CA PHE A 401 12.34 9.76 -9.17
C PHE A 401 11.99 9.42 -7.72
N TYR A 402 12.95 9.56 -6.79
CA TYR A 402 12.74 9.30 -5.37
C TYR A 402 11.81 10.33 -4.72
N ASP A 403 11.93 11.62 -5.08
CA ASP A 403 11.07 12.69 -4.57
C ASP A 403 9.58 12.44 -4.86
N GLY A 404 9.26 11.70 -5.92
CA GLY A 404 7.88 11.31 -6.19
C GLY A 404 7.26 10.36 -5.15
N ARG A 405 8.01 9.85 -4.15
CA ARG A 405 7.44 9.17 -2.96
C ARG A 405 6.48 10.06 -2.16
N GLN A 406 6.51 11.38 -2.39
CA GLN A 406 5.51 12.31 -1.84
C GLN A 406 4.07 11.88 -2.12
N VAL A 407 3.81 11.09 -3.18
CA VAL A 407 2.48 10.58 -3.49
C VAL A 407 2.00 9.57 -2.43
N ILE A 408 2.83 8.61 -2.01
CA ILE A 408 2.44 7.67 -0.93
C ILE A 408 2.37 8.39 0.42
N GLU A 409 3.26 9.34 0.68
CA GLU A 409 3.22 10.16 1.92
C GLU A 409 1.93 10.98 2.02
N ALA A 410 1.47 11.55 0.90
CA ALA A 410 0.19 12.24 0.83
C ALA A 410 -0.97 11.28 1.05
N GLY A 411 -0.92 10.07 0.48
CA GLY A 411 -1.90 9.01 0.71
C GLY A 411 -1.98 8.57 2.18
N ILE A 412 -0.84 8.50 2.87
CA ILE A 412 -0.79 8.20 4.32
C ILE A 412 -1.41 9.33 5.14
N LYS A 413 -1.06 10.59 4.84
CA LYS A 413 -1.65 11.77 5.50
C LYS A 413 -3.17 11.83 5.28
N GLU A 414 -3.62 11.48 4.08
CA GLU A 414 -5.02 11.35 3.74
C GLU A 414 -5.71 10.26 4.57
N GLY A 415 -5.16 9.05 4.64
CA GLY A 415 -5.68 7.97 5.48
C GLY A 415 -5.82 8.40 6.95
N LYS A 416 -4.78 9.06 7.47
CA LYS A 416 -4.74 9.52 8.87
C LYS A 416 -5.71 10.67 9.19
N GLY A 417 -5.82 11.67 8.30
CA GLY A 417 -6.56 12.91 8.58
C GLY A 417 -7.95 13.00 7.94
N ILE A 418 -8.24 12.18 6.94
CA ILE A 418 -9.51 12.20 6.20
C ILE A 418 -10.32 10.94 6.47
N PHE A 419 -9.67 9.77 6.47
CA PHE A 419 -10.31 8.47 6.67
C PHE A 419 -10.06 7.85 8.05
N ALA A 420 -9.54 8.65 8.99
CA ALA A 420 -9.44 8.34 10.42
C ALA A 420 -8.60 7.11 10.83
N SER A 421 -7.62 6.66 10.03
CA SER A 421 -6.77 5.50 10.40
C SER A 421 -5.98 5.66 11.71
N ARG A 422 -5.83 6.88 12.24
CA ARG A 422 -5.23 7.12 13.56
C ARG A 422 -6.12 6.74 14.73
N HIS A 423 -7.43 6.67 14.52
CA HIS A 423 -8.41 6.50 15.59
C HIS A 423 -8.92 5.08 15.59
N LEU A 424 -8.09 4.18 16.12
CA LEU A 424 -8.38 2.75 16.19
C LEU A 424 -9.74 2.51 16.88
N PRO A 425 -10.76 2.02 16.15
CA PRO A 425 -12.13 1.93 16.66
C PRO A 425 -12.33 0.75 17.61
N THR A 426 -11.33 -0.14 17.70
CA THR A 426 -11.30 -1.32 18.54
C THR A 426 -9.88 -1.57 19.05
N ARG A 427 -9.77 -2.43 20.06
CA ARG A 427 -8.49 -2.90 20.61
C ARG A 427 -8.13 -4.32 20.16
N HIS A 428 -9.07 -4.97 19.47
CA HIS A 428 -8.97 -6.30 18.89
C HIS A 428 -8.11 -6.26 17.62
N HIS A 429 -7.05 -7.07 17.54
CA HIS A 429 -6.05 -6.95 16.47
C HIS A 429 -6.67 -7.15 15.07
N ALA A 430 -7.45 -8.22 14.88
CA ALA A 430 -8.09 -8.50 13.60
C ALA A 430 -9.13 -7.42 13.24
N GLY A 431 -9.81 -6.84 14.23
CA GLY A 431 -10.74 -5.73 14.01
C GLY A 431 -10.04 -4.44 13.56
N ILE A 432 -8.81 -4.18 14.03
CA ILE A 432 -7.99 -3.07 13.54
C ILE A 432 -7.57 -3.33 12.09
N ALA A 433 -7.09 -4.53 11.77
CA ALA A 433 -6.68 -4.89 10.41
C ALA A 433 -7.86 -4.78 9.42
N PHE A 434 -9.04 -5.27 9.80
CA PHE A 434 -10.28 -5.13 9.03
C PHE A 434 -10.65 -3.66 8.79
N TYR A 435 -10.54 -2.82 9.81
CA TYR A 435 -10.81 -1.39 9.67
C TYR A 435 -9.83 -0.73 8.70
N GLU A 436 -8.53 -1.04 8.78
CA GLU A 436 -7.54 -0.50 7.85
C GLU A 436 -7.81 -0.94 6.40
N GLU A 437 -8.27 -2.18 6.16
CA GLU A 437 -8.71 -2.60 4.81
C GLU A 437 -9.87 -1.74 4.28
N LEU A 438 -10.83 -1.37 5.13
CA LEU A 438 -11.90 -0.43 4.76
C LEU A 438 -11.38 0.99 4.51
N VAL A 439 -10.34 1.43 5.24
CA VAL A 439 -9.67 2.71 4.98
C VAL A 439 -9.01 2.69 3.59
N LEU A 440 -8.24 1.64 3.26
CA LEU A 440 -7.60 1.52 1.94
C LEU A 440 -8.65 1.44 0.82
N LEU A 441 -9.76 0.74 1.06
CA LEU A 441 -10.90 0.72 0.17
C LEU A 441 -11.46 2.12 -0.04
N ALA A 442 -11.70 2.90 1.01
CA ALA A 442 -12.22 4.25 0.89
C ALA A 442 -11.30 5.15 0.05
N GLN A 443 -9.97 5.02 0.21
CA GLN A 443 -9.00 5.76 -0.61
C GLN A 443 -9.15 5.45 -2.11
N ASN A 444 -9.30 4.17 -2.46
CA ASN A 444 -9.48 3.74 -3.85
C ASN A 444 -10.87 4.08 -4.37
N LEU A 445 -11.91 3.85 -3.58
CA LEU A 445 -13.31 4.01 -3.96
C LEU A 445 -13.63 5.47 -4.27
N VAL A 446 -13.16 6.43 -3.45
CA VAL A 446 -13.38 7.87 -3.73
C VAL A 446 -12.69 8.31 -5.02
N ARG A 447 -11.47 7.83 -5.29
CA ARG A 447 -10.76 8.12 -6.55
C ARG A 447 -11.48 7.51 -7.75
N TRP A 448 -11.96 6.28 -7.60
CA TRP A 448 -12.73 5.61 -8.64
C TRP A 448 -14.05 6.32 -8.90
N PHE A 449 -14.81 6.63 -7.85
CA PHE A 449 -16.06 7.38 -7.88
C PHE A 449 -15.88 8.75 -8.55
N ARG A 450 -14.88 9.52 -8.14
CA ARG A 450 -14.58 10.84 -8.73
C ARG A 450 -14.37 10.77 -10.24
N ARG A 451 -13.64 9.77 -10.72
CA ARG A 451 -13.38 9.61 -12.16
C ARG A 451 -14.55 9.05 -12.93
N GLN A 452 -15.17 8.01 -12.40
CA GLN A 452 -16.14 7.20 -13.13
C GLN A 452 -17.55 7.78 -13.06
N PHE A 453 -17.94 8.22 -11.87
CA PHE A 453 -19.28 8.74 -11.60
C PHE A 453 -19.33 10.25 -11.79
N LEU A 454 -18.40 10.99 -11.17
CA LEU A 454 -18.38 12.45 -11.22
C LEU A 454 -17.68 13.01 -12.46
N GLY A 455 -17.02 12.18 -13.28
CA GLY A 455 -16.09 12.62 -14.35
C GLY A 455 -16.66 13.61 -15.37
N ASN A 456 -17.98 13.63 -15.56
CA ASN A 456 -18.68 14.56 -16.46
C ASN A 456 -19.32 15.76 -15.73
N THR A 457 -18.91 16.02 -14.50
CA THR A 457 -19.44 17.08 -13.64
C THR A 457 -18.30 17.97 -13.16
N VAL A 458 -18.63 19.18 -12.71
CA VAL A 458 -17.65 20.10 -12.10
C VAL A 458 -17.01 19.52 -10.84
N LEU A 459 -17.67 18.57 -10.17
CA LEU A 459 -17.16 17.92 -8.96
C LEU A 459 -16.00 16.96 -9.25
N ALA A 460 -15.74 16.57 -10.51
CA ALA A 460 -14.56 15.77 -10.86
C ALA A 460 -13.25 16.48 -10.54
N ALA A 461 -13.24 17.82 -10.53
CA ALA A 461 -12.08 18.63 -10.20
C ALA A 461 -11.82 18.74 -8.68
N ALA A 462 -12.79 18.35 -7.85
CA ALA A 462 -12.65 18.41 -6.40
C ALA A 462 -11.56 17.45 -5.90
N SER A 463 -10.83 17.90 -4.89
CA SER A 463 -9.90 17.08 -4.14
C SER A 463 -10.64 15.99 -3.35
N VAL A 464 -9.95 14.90 -3.02
CA VAL A 464 -10.51 13.84 -2.14
C VAL A 464 -11.00 14.45 -0.82
N LYS A 465 -10.27 15.44 -0.28
CA LYS A 465 -10.66 16.15 0.94
C LYS A 465 -11.99 16.88 0.79
N GLU A 466 -12.21 17.59 -0.30
CA GLU A 466 -13.47 18.30 -0.55
C GLU A 466 -14.63 17.31 -0.75
N LEU A 467 -14.41 16.20 -1.47
CA LEU A 467 -15.42 15.16 -1.65
C LEU A 467 -15.89 14.58 -0.31
N VAL A 468 -14.96 14.24 0.59
CA VAL A 468 -15.29 13.65 1.90
C VAL A 468 -15.79 14.71 2.89
N ARG A 469 -15.05 15.81 3.10
CA ARG A 469 -15.35 16.76 4.17
C ARG A 469 -16.48 17.74 3.85
N ILE A 470 -16.72 18.04 2.58
CA ILE A 470 -17.75 18.99 2.15
C ILE A 470 -18.88 18.23 1.46
N GLY A 471 -18.57 17.44 0.44
CA GLY A 471 -19.58 16.79 -0.38
C GLY A 471 -20.41 15.74 0.35
N ALA A 472 -19.74 14.88 1.12
CA ALA A 472 -20.41 13.85 1.90
C ALA A 472 -21.20 14.40 3.11
N ASN A 473 -20.97 15.67 3.47
CA ASN A 473 -21.60 16.34 4.60
C ASN A 473 -22.36 17.61 4.16
N SER A 474 -22.89 17.60 2.92
CA SER A 474 -23.70 18.69 2.37
C SER A 474 -25.15 18.27 2.28
N ARG A 475 -26.06 19.21 2.54
CA ARG A 475 -27.48 19.00 2.35
C ARG A 475 -27.86 18.92 0.87
N ALA A 476 -28.80 18.06 0.55
CA ALA A 476 -29.35 17.94 -0.79
C ALA A 476 -30.80 17.45 -0.80
N GLN A 477 -31.47 17.69 -1.93
CA GLN A 477 -32.76 17.11 -2.26
C GLN A 477 -32.57 15.99 -3.27
N VAL A 478 -33.16 14.85 -2.96
CA VAL A 478 -33.21 13.68 -3.82
C VAL A 478 -34.59 13.61 -4.44
N LEU A 479 -34.65 13.75 -5.76
CA LEU A 479 -35.89 13.68 -6.53
C LEU A 479 -35.94 12.33 -7.25
N HIS A 480 -36.98 11.56 -6.93
CA HIS A 480 -37.35 10.35 -7.67
C HIS A 480 -38.43 10.69 -8.69
N ARG A 481 -38.20 10.32 -9.96
CA ARG A 481 -39.17 10.46 -11.04
C ARG A 481 -39.21 9.20 -11.88
N GLY A 482 -40.06 8.24 -11.48
CA GLY A 482 -40.03 6.89 -12.05
C GLY A 482 -38.69 6.22 -11.76
N GLU A 483 -37.99 5.76 -12.80
CA GLU A 483 -36.64 5.17 -12.69
C GLU A 483 -35.52 6.22 -12.63
N ALA A 484 -35.82 7.50 -12.89
CA ALA A 484 -34.83 8.55 -12.87
C ALA A 484 -34.63 9.08 -11.44
N LEU A 485 -33.39 9.02 -10.96
CA LEU A 485 -32.99 9.56 -9.68
C LEU A 485 -32.03 10.73 -9.89
N SER A 486 -32.31 11.86 -9.24
CA SER A 486 -31.44 13.03 -9.28
C SER A 486 -31.22 13.60 -7.89
N LEU A 487 -30.03 14.12 -7.66
CA LEU A 487 -29.61 14.73 -6.41
C LEU A 487 -29.21 16.18 -6.67
N THR A 488 -29.83 17.14 -6.00
CA THR A 488 -29.52 18.56 -6.15
C THR A 488 -29.06 19.13 -4.81
N PHE A 489 -27.89 19.75 -4.80
CA PHE A 489 -27.33 20.36 -3.59
C PHE A 489 -28.16 21.57 -3.13
N ALA A 490 -28.42 21.64 -1.82
CA ALA A 490 -29.24 22.68 -1.20
C ALA A 490 -28.60 24.07 -1.30
N VAL A 491 -29.40 25.12 -1.07
CA VAL A 491 -29.00 26.54 -1.20
C VAL A 491 -27.86 26.94 -0.26
N ASP A 492 -27.79 26.32 0.91
CA ASP A 492 -26.76 26.55 1.92
C ASP A 492 -25.54 25.63 1.76
N SER A 493 -25.54 24.72 0.78
CA SER A 493 -24.36 23.92 0.46
C SER A 493 -23.35 24.77 -0.34
N PRO A 494 -22.03 24.59 -0.10
CA PRO A 494 -20.98 25.17 -0.94
C PRO A 494 -21.08 24.77 -2.42
N TRP A 495 -21.85 23.72 -2.72
CA TRP A 495 -22.04 23.16 -4.07
C TRP A 495 -23.46 23.40 -4.60
N HIS A 496 -24.16 24.39 -4.04
CA HIS A 496 -25.48 24.81 -4.50
C HIS A 496 -25.57 24.93 -6.04
N GLY A 497 -26.71 24.50 -6.58
CA GLY A 497 -27.01 24.58 -8.00
C GLY A 497 -26.43 23.43 -8.83
N ILE A 498 -25.59 22.58 -8.23
CA ILE A 498 -25.12 21.35 -8.86
C ILE A 498 -26.20 20.27 -8.71
N THR A 499 -26.54 19.62 -9.83
CA THR A 499 -27.42 18.45 -9.87
C THR A 499 -26.66 17.26 -10.42
N LEU A 500 -26.68 16.15 -9.70
CA LEU A 500 -26.13 14.87 -10.11
C LEU A 500 -27.26 13.97 -10.61
N SER A 501 -27.07 13.37 -11.78
CA SER A 501 -27.92 12.28 -12.24
C SER A 501 -27.40 10.98 -11.64
N LEU A 502 -28.19 10.39 -10.75
CA LEU A 502 -27.91 9.11 -10.14
C LEU A 502 -28.44 8.02 -11.08
N LYS A 503 -27.76 7.82 -12.22
CA LYS A 503 -28.14 6.79 -13.21
C LYS A 503 -28.23 5.43 -12.51
N THR A 504 -29.27 4.66 -12.81
CA THR A 504 -29.47 3.30 -12.29
C THR A 504 -28.39 2.33 -12.76
N GLN A 505 -27.85 2.51 -13.96
CA GLN A 505 -26.69 1.78 -14.48
C GLN A 505 -25.77 2.72 -15.26
N PHE A 506 -24.46 2.65 -15.00
CA PHE A 506 -23.48 3.10 -15.99
C PHE A 506 -23.15 1.91 -16.89
N SER A 507 -22.95 2.17 -18.19
CA SER A 507 -22.38 1.20 -19.11
C SER A 507 -20.94 0.94 -18.69
N TYR A 508 -20.76 0.00 -17.75
CA TYR A 508 -19.47 -0.58 -17.48
C TYR A 508 -19.29 -1.67 -18.53
N GLN A 509 -18.46 -1.43 -19.55
CA GLN A 509 -18.04 -2.51 -20.44
C GLN A 509 -17.12 -3.42 -19.63
N LEU A 510 -17.71 -4.36 -18.88
CA LEU A 510 -17.02 -5.57 -18.42
C LEU A 510 -16.59 -6.26 -19.71
N TRP A 511 -15.36 -6.00 -20.14
CA TRP A 511 -14.77 -6.75 -21.22
C TRP A 511 -14.69 -8.20 -20.74
N LEU A 512 -15.49 -9.06 -21.39
CA LEU A 512 -15.45 -10.51 -21.22
C LEU A 512 -14.00 -10.98 -21.43
N PRO A 513 -13.52 -11.98 -20.68
CA PRO A 513 -12.17 -12.54 -20.80
C PRO A 513 -12.05 -13.41 -22.05
N MET A 514 -12.38 -12.88 -23.23
CA MET A 514 -12.44 -13.66 -24.48
C MET A 514 -11.53 -13.14 -25.59
N LEU A 515 -10.48 -12.35 -25.26
CA LEU A 515 -9.52 -11.86 -26.26
C LEU A 515 -8.06 -11.79 -25.80
N ASP A 516 -7.65 -12.52 -24.75
CA ASP A 516 -6.20 -12.70 -24.49
C ASP A 516 -5.60 -13.81 -25.39
N ASP A 517 -6.41 -14.71 -25.96
CA ASP A 517 -5.93 -15.82 -26.81
C ASP A 517 -5.71 -15.46 -28.30
N LEU A 518 -6.04 -14.24 -28.74
CA LEU A 518 -5.97 -13.87 -30.16
C LEU A 518 -4.82 -12.91 -30.53
N VAL A 519 -3.94 -12.54 -29.59
CA VAL A 519 -2.72 -11.76 -29.90
C VAL A 519 -1.50 -12.66 -30.13
N SER A 520 -1.61 -13.98 -29.96
CA SER A 520 -0.53 -14.93 -30.27
C SER A 520 -0.39 -15.26 -31.77
N ILE A 521 -1.17 -14.63 -32.66
CA ILE A 521 -1.05 -14.83 -34.11
C ILE A 521 -1.07 -13.48 -34.81
N ARG A 522 0.08 -12.80 -34.86
CA ARG A 522 0.62 -12.12 -36.06
C ARG A 522 1.95 -11.44 -35.73
N THR A 523 3.01 -12.11 -36.24
CA THR A 523 4.37 -11.65 -36.57
C THR A 523 5.25 -11.07 -35.48
#